data_AF-A0A6P5FRZ5-F1
#
_entry.id   AF-A0A6P5FRZ5-F1
#
_cell.length_a   1.000
_cell.length_b   1.000
_cell.length_c   1.000
_cell.angle_alpha   90.00
_cell.angle_beta   90.00
_cell.angle_gamma   90.00
#
_symmetry.space_group_name_H-M   'P 1'
#
loop_
_entity.id
_entity.type
_entity.pdbx_description
1 polymer ?
#
loop_
_entity_poly.entity_id
_entity_poly.type
_entity_poly.pdbx_seq_one_letter_code
_entity_poly.pdbx_strand_id
1 'polypeptide(L)'
;MRASSVLSQMALCRRSLVGRGSLSLRPTTGGAPCRYCHQSRSFSDRRSGPLAIYRRMVSEGKLQQDMYQEKVASELEDLLGRLEQYEKEMEGYHEKLVIWEKNRESERRKLLLEEAEIKQQDGVWIENKKRSGFLNKLISRRRSADVEPGVGKMVSYLNREKKLDTVVGQRPVAPLAPKGIYLYGNVGSGKTMLMDMFYGATEGIVKHRRRFHFHEAMLEIHEHMHDIWKNQAEEKSLQSSAFSWIAGLSFDTKVKEWLVGEEKYKKEVQTKHILPAVADKFLIDRRADKSGASILCFDEIQTVDVFAIVALSGIMSRLLSTGTVLVATSNRAPEDLNQDGMQRDIFLEFLSTLEENCQKFFVGSKTDYRRLIPTNNVDQIHYFWPSNSNTRREYELMWHEITAKTGGYITSTTISVMFGRSLEVPESCNGVARFDFEYLCGRPVGAADYIAIARNYHTVFISEIPVMSMKIRDKLTAAAEAGASNWRH
;
A
#
# COMPACT_ATOMS: atom_id res chain seq x y z
N MET A 1 -15.32 -15.95 -18.62
CA MET A 1 -14.50 -16.05 -17.38
C MET A 1 -13.69 -14.78 -17.06
N ARG A 2 -13.14 -13.99 -18.01
CA ARG A 2 -12.44 -12.71 -17.70
C ARG A 2 -13.29 -11.42 -17.77
N ALA A 3 -14.47 -11.41 -18.39
CA ALA A 3 -15.43 -10.30 -18.20
C ALA A 3 -15.94 -10.21 -16.74
N SER A 4 -15.93 -11.36 -16.05
CA SER A 4 -16.09 -11.42 -14.60
C SER A 4 -14.92 -10.77 -13.85
N SER A 5 -13.72 -10.64 -14.43
CA SER A 5 -12.57 -9.95 -13.83
C SER A 5 -12.80 -8.44 -13.83
N VAL A 6 -13.28 -7.88 -14.93
CA VAL A 6 -13.58 -6.43 -15.06
C VAL A 6 -14.73 -6.02 -14.14
N LEU A 7 -15.83 -6.78 -14.14
CA LEU A 7 -16.96 -6.56 -13.24
C LEU A 7 -16.63 -6.88 -11.77
N SER A 8 -15.73 -7.84 -11.50
CA SER A 8 -15.24 -8.12 -10.15
C SER A 8 -14.31 -7.01 -9.65
N GLN A 9 -13.46 -6.42 -10.51
CA GLN A 9 -12.65 -5.25 -10.16
C GLN A 9 -13.54 -4.06 -9.76
N MET A 10 -14.63 -3.80 -10.48
CA MET A 10 -15.60 -2.76 -10.11
C MET A 10 -16.34 -3.08 -8.79
N ALA A 11 -16.78 -4.32 -8.59
CA ALA A 11 -17.50 -4.72 -7.38
C ALA A 11 -16.62 -4.82 -6.11
N LEU A 12 -15.35 -5.22 -6.26
CA LEU A 12 -14.38 -5.35 -5.17
C LEU A 12 -13.79 -4.00 -4.76
N CYS A 13 -13.52 -3.11 -5.71
CA CYS A 13 -13.01 -1.76 -5.42
C CYS A 13 -14.01 -0.98 -4.54
N ARG A 14 -15.32 -1.16 -4.77
CA ARG A 14 -16.36 -0.56 -3.93
C ARG A 14 -16.38 -1.08 -2.49
N ARG A 15 -16.07 -2.37 -2.25
CA ARG A 15 -15.96 -2.93 -0.88
C ARG A 15 -14.74 -2.40 -0.13
N SER A 16 -13.62 -2.16 -0.83
CA SER A 16 -12.41 -1.52 -0.28
C SER A 16 -12.68 -0.07 0.16
N LEU A 17 -13.43 0.69 -0.64
CA LEU A 17 -13.75 2.10 -0.38
C LEU A 17 -14.71 2.31 0.81
N VAL A 18 -15.63 1.37 1.07
CA VAL A 18 -16.55 1.44 2.22
C VAL A 18 -15.82 1.32 3.58
N GLY A 19 -14.57 0.82 3.59
CA GLY A 19 -13.72 0.78 4.79
C GLY A 19 -13.02 2.09 5.16
N ARG A 20 -13.10 3.15 4.33
CA ARG A 20 -12.49 4.47 4.59
C ARG A 20 -13.55 5.49 5.03
N GLY A 21 -14.04 5.37 6.25
CA GLY A 21 -14.85 6.42 6.89
C GLY A 21 -13.96 7.47 7.56
N SER A 22 -13.63 8.56 6.85
CA SER A 22 -13.51 9.96 7.33
C SER A 22 -12.43 10.76 6.56
N LEU A 23 -12.81 11.36 5.43
CA LEU A 23 -12.15 12.56 4.92
C LEU A 23 -13.23 13.54 4.46
N SER A 24 -13.22 14.70 5.11
CA SER A 24 -14.17 15.79 5.05
C SER A 24 -14.34 16.36 3.63
N LEU A 25 -15.57 16.29 3.09
CA LEU A 25 -16.12 17.28 2.18
C LEU A 25 -17.35 17.90 2.84
N ARG A 26 -17.42 19.23 2.82
CA ARG A 26 -18.49 20.04 3.45
C ARG A 26 -19.88 19.64 2.92
N PRO A 27 -20.95 19.73 3.74
CA PRO A 27 -22.24 19.17 3.42
C PRO A 27 -23.03 20.11 2.50
N THR A 28 -23.40 19.65 1.31
CA THR A 28 -24.56 20.16 0.60
C THR A 28 -25.76 19.26 0.93
N THR A 29 -26.86 19.93 1.27
CA THR A 29 -28.07 19.41 1.86
C THR A 29 -28.87 18.50 0.93
N GLY A 30 -29.42 17.40 1.48
CA GLY A 30 -30.61 16.73 0.97
C GLY A 30 -30.38 15.54 0.04
N GLY A 31 -29.92 14.41 0.58
CA GLY A 31 -29.91 13.11 -0.12
C GLY A 31 -30.25 11.99 0.86
N ALA A 32 -31.30 11.23 0.57
CA ALA A 32 -31.78 10.14 1.40
C ALA A 32 -30.69 9.04 1.58
N PRO A 33 -30.57 8.42 2.76
CA PRO A 33 -29.50 7.45 3.02
C PRO A 33 -29.73 6.17 2.21
N CYS A 34 -28.69 5.78 1.47
CA CYS A 34 -28.60 4.51 0.75
C CYS A 34 -28.73 3.32 1.74
N ARG A 35 -29.82 2.56 1.64
CA ARG A 35 -30.18 1.45 2.55
C ARG A 35 -29.32 0.18 2.43
N TYR A 36 -28.22 0.18 1.67
CA TYR A 36 -27.36 -0.99 1.50
C TYR A 36 -25.99 -0.91 2.21
N CYS A 37 -25.64 0.20 2.85
CA CYS A 37 -24.36 0.35 3.60
C CYS A 37 -24.51 0.77 5.07
N HIS A 38 -25.73 0.91 5.60
CA HIS A 38 -25.96 1.13 7.03
C HIS A 38 -26.95 0.10 7.57
N GLN A 39 -26.52 -1.16 7.68
CA GLN A 39 -26.85 -1.89 8.90
C GLN A 39 -25.77 -1.49 9.91
N SER A 40 -26.09 -0.48 10.70
CA SER A 40 -25.53 -0.30 12.04
C SER A 40 -25.70 -1.64 12.76
N ARG A 41 -24.69 -2.50 12.65
CA ARG A 41 -24.60 -3.70 13.48
C ARG A 41 -24.64 -3.21 14.92
N SER A 42 -25.62 -3.71 15.65
CA SER A 42 -25.80 -3.45 17.06
C SER A 42 -24.45 -3.57 17.77
N PHE A 43 -24.19 -2.63 18.67
CA PHE A 43 -22.98 -2.51 19.49
C PHE A 43 -22.68 -3.73 20.40
N SER A 44 -23.39 -4.85 20.22
CA SER A 44 -23.32 -6.08 21.02
C SER A 44 -22.44 -7.20 20.43
N ASP A 45 -21.93 -7.08 19.20
CA ASP A 45 -21.21 -8.18 18.51
C ASP A 45 -19.66 -8.07 18.57
N ARG A 46 -19.14 -7.32 19.56
CA ARG A 46 -17.69 -7.19 19.75
C ARG A 46 -17.13 -8.56 20.21
N ARG A 47 -16.23 -9.13 19.40
CA ARG A 47 -15.33 -10.29 19.67
C ARG A 47 -15.74 -11.68 19.13
N SER A 48 -16.54 -11.78 18.06
CA SER A 48 -16.61 -13.07 17.35
C SER A 48 -15.46 -13.14 16.35
N GLY A 49 -14.58 -14.14 16.47
CA GLY A 49 -13.50 -14.36 15.51
C GLY A 49 -13.98 -14.95 14.18
N PRO A 50 -13.09 -15.10 13.19
CA PRO A 50 -13.44 -15.49 11.82
C PRO A 50 -14.14 -16.85 11.73
N LEU A 51 -13.72 -17.84 12.53
CA LEU A 51 -14.35 -19.17 12.58
C LEU A 51 -15.73 -19.11 13.20
N ALA A 52 -15.89 -18.33 14.28
CA ALA A 52 -17.20 -18.12 14.90
C ALA A 52 -18.18 -17.45 13.93
N ILE A 53 -17.73 -16.43 13.20
CA ILE A 53 -18.52 -15.75 12.16
C ILE A 53 -18.89 -16.73 11.04
N TYR A 54 -17.93 -17.52 10.56
CA TYR A 54 -18.17 -18.53 9.52
C TYR A 54 -19.24 -19.55 9.94
N ARG A 55 -19.07 -20.17 11.12
CA ARG A 55 -20.01 -21.16 11.66
C ARG A 55 -21.40 -20.58 11.87
N ARG A 56 -21.48 -19.32 12.32
CA ARG A 56 -22.76 -18.60 12.44
C ARG A 56 -23.44 -18.48 11.08
N MET A 57 -22.73 -18.04 10.04
CA MET A 57 -23.31 -17.92 8.68
C MET A 57 -23.75 -19.27 8.10
N VAL A 58 -23.04 -20.36 8.42
CA VAL A 58 -23.47 -21.72 8.05
C VAL A 58 -24.75 -22.11 8.79
N SER A 59 -24.82 -21.85 10.10
CA SER A 59 -26.01 -22.15 10.91
C SER A 59 -27.25 -21.33 10.50
N GLU A 60 -27.04 -20.10 10.03
CA GLU A 60 -28.10 -19.23 9.49
C GLU A 60 -28.53 -19.62 8.06
N GLY A 61 -27.91 -20.64 7.45
CA GLY A 61 -28.19 -21.06 6.07
C GLY A 61 -27.72 -20.05 5.00
N LYS A 62 -26.92 -19.05 5.36
CA LYS A 62 -26.34 -18.06 4.43
C LYS A 62 -25.16 -18.63 3.64
N LEU A 63 -24.46 -19.61 4.23
CA LEU A 63 -23.34 -20.31 3.61
C LEU A 63 -23.55 -21.82 3.68
N GLN A 64 -23.07 -22.52 2.66
CA GLN A 64 -22.92 -23.96 2.71
C GLN A 64 -21.64 -24.32 3.47
N GLN A 65 -21.69 -25.38 4.27
CA GLN A 65 -20.50 -25.87 4.95
C GLN A 65 -19.46 -26.39 3.95
N ASP A 66 -18.22 -25.93 4.10
CA ASP A 66 -17.10 -26.25 3.22
C ASP A 66 -15.83 -26.44 4.07
N MET A 67 -15.23 -27.63 3.94
CA MET A 67 -14.08 -28.04 4.76
C MET A 67 -12.85 -27.15 4.54
N TYR A 68 -12.64 -26.63 3.32
CA TYR A 68 -11.51 -25.74 3.02
C TYR A 68 -11.76 -24.36 3.64
N GLN A 69 -12.97 -23.84 3.53
CA GLN A 69 -13.32 -22.56 4.13
C GLN A 69 -13.28 -22.62 5.66
N GLU A 70 -13.80 -23.68 6.28
CA GLU A 70 -13.76 -23.85 7.73
C GLU A 70 -12.31 -23.96 8.23
N LYS A 71 -11.46 -24.72 7.54
CA LYS A 71 -10.03 -24.80 7.87
C LYS A 71 -9.37 -23.43 7.81
N VAL A 72 -9.58 -22.68 6.72
CA VAL A 72 -8.99 -21.34 6.59
C VAL A 72 -9.55 -20.37 7.63
N ALA A 73 -10.84 -20.44 7.95
CA ALA A 73 -11.43 -19.61 9.00
C ALA A 73 -10.81 -19.91 10.37
N SER A 74 -10.48 -21.17 10.67
CA SER A 74 -9.73 -21.57 11.87
C SER A 74 -8.33 -20.97 11.89
N GLU A 75 -7.58 -21.06 10.79
CA GLU A 75 -6.21 -20.52 10.70
C GLU A 75 -6.19 -18.99 10.80
N LEU A 76 -7.22 -18.31 10.29
CA LEU A 76 -7.40 -16.87 10.45
C LEU A 76 -7.76 -16.50 11.89
N GLU A 77 -8.51 -17.33 12.61
CA GLU A 77 -8.77 -17.17 14.05
C GLU A 77 -7.47 -17.33 14.87
N ASP A 78 -6.67 -18.35 14.57
CA ASP A 78 -5.37 -18.55 15.22
C ASP A 78 -4.39 -17.41 14.92
N LEU A 79 -4.39 -16.87 13.70
CA LEU A 79 -3.63 -15.66 13.37
C LEU A 79 -4.13 -14.45 14.16
N LEU A 80 -5.43 -14.29 14.35
CA LEU A 80 -6.00 -13.19 15.13
C LEU A 80 -5.52 -13.21 16.57
N GLY A 81 -5.49 -14.39 17.21
CA GLY A 81 -4.96 -14.56 18.56
C GLY A 81 -3.46 -14.21 18.66
N ARG A 82 -2.66 -14.63 17.67
CA ARG A 82 -1.24 -14.25 17.61
C ARG A 82 -1.03 -12.74 17.41
N LEU A 83 -1.89 -12.09 16.63
CA LEU A 83 -1.84 -10.65 16.39
C LEU A 83 -2.15 -9.83 17.65
N GLU A 84 -3.07 -10.29 18.50
CA GLU A 84 -3.38 -9.60 19.76
C GLU A 84 -2.16 -9.54 20.70
N GLN A 85 -1.42 -10.65 20.79
CA GLN A 85 -0.19 -10.70 21.57
C GLN A 85 0.91 -9.85 20.91
N TYR A 86 1.05 -9.97 19.60
CA TYR A 86 2.07 -9.25 18.84
C TYR A 86 1.87 -7.72 18.87
N GLU A 87 0.63 -7.23 18.90
CA GLU A 87 0.33 -5.80 19.07
C GLU A 87 0.98 -5.24 20.35
N LYS A 88 0.80 -5.93 21.49
CA LYS A 88 1.35 -5.51 22.78
C LYS A 88 2.88 -5.53 22.78
N GLU A 89 3.48 -6.54 22.15
CA GLU A 89 4.94 -6.63 22.00
C GLU A 89 5.49 -5.49 21.14
N MET A 90 4.79 -5.17 20.05
CA MET A 90 5.16 -4.07 19.16
C MET A 90 4.98 -2.69 19.79
N GLU A 91 3.97 -2.49 20.63
CA GLU A 91 3.83 -1.27 21.44
C GLU A 91 5.05 -1.09 22.36
N GLY A 92 5.38 -2.11 23.15
CA GLY A 92 6.54 -2.06 24.04
C GLY A 92 7.87 -1.92 23.30
N TYR A 93 7.99 -2.49 22.10
CA TYR A 93 9.14 -2.28 21.22
C TYR A 93 9.25 -0.82 20.76
N HIS A 94 8.16 -0.23 20.27
CA HIS A 94 8.17 1.15 19.78
C HIS A 94 8.44 2.16 20.90
N GLU A 95 7.94 1.93 22.11
CA GLU A 95 8.28 2.73 23.28
C GLU A 95 9.79 2.72 23.57
N LYS A 96 10.40 1.53 23.62
CA LYS A 96 11.85 1.37 23.79
C LYS A 96 12.63 2.01 22.64
N LEU A 97 12.14 1.89 21.41
CA LEU A 97 12.76 2.44 20.22
C LEU A 97 12.77 3.97 20.28
N VAL A 98 11.66 4.62 20.62
CA VAL A 98 11.57 6.08 20.75
C VAL A 98 12.52 6.60 21.84
N ILE A 99 12.62 5.91 22.97
CA ILE A 99 13.56 6.27 24.05
C ILE A 99 15.00 6.15 23.54
N TRP A 100 15.33 5.03 22.90
CA TRP A 100 16.66 4.79 22.35
C TRP A 100 17.05 5.81 21.27
N GLU A 101 16.14 6.14 20.35
CA GLU A 101 16.36 7.12 19.28
C GLU A 101 16.62 8.52 19.85
N LYS A 102 15.83 8.94 20.84
CA LYS A 102 16.04 10.22 21.55
C LYS A 102 17.41 10.26 22.23
N ASN A 103 17.77 9.21 22.96
CA ASN A 103 19.06 9.11 23.63
C ASN A 103 20.22 9.11 22.63
N ARG A 104 20.09 8.37 21.52
CA ARG A 104 21.10 8.33 20.46
C ARG A 104 21.28 9.70 19.81
N GLU A 105 20.19 10.39 19.54
CA GLU A 105 20.24 11.72 18.94
C GLU A 105 20.85 12.76 19.90
N SER A 106 20.52 12.70 21.20
CA SER A 106 21.13 13.60 22.19
C SER A 106 22.63 13.38 22.33
N GLU A 107 23.09 12.12 22.40
CA GLU A 107 24.52 11.81 22.49
C GLU A 107 25.26 12.18 21.20
N ARG A 108 24.63 11.99 20.03
CA ARG A 108 25.20 12.43 18.76
C ARG A 108 25.40 13.94 18.73
N ARG A 109 24.43 14.72 19.19
CA ARG A 109 24.55 16.18 19.24
C ARG A 109 25.67 16.62 20.18
N LYS A 110 25.83 15.97 21.34
CA LYS A 110 26.96 16.23 22.26
C LYS A 110 28.31 15.97 21.59
N LEU A 111 28.49 14.81 20.97
CA LEU A 111 29.74 14.47 20.25
C LEU A 111 30.05 15.47 19.12
N LEU A 112 29.02 15.92 18.39
CA LEU A 112 29.21 16.93 17.34
C LEU A 112 29.63 18.29 17.91
N LEU A 113 29.10 18.69 19.07
CA LEU A 113 29.48 19.93 19.75
C LEU A 113 30.90 19.85 20.32
N GLU A 114 31.29 18.73 20.92
CA GLU A 114 32.66 18.49 21.39
C GLU A 114 33.68 18.56 20.23
N GLU A 115 33.37 17.93 19.08
CA GLU A 115 34.20 18.04 17.89
C GLU A 115 34.27 19.47 17.34
N ALA A 116 33.18 20.24 17.44
CA ALA A 116 33.14 21.65 17.05
C ALA A 116 34.01 22.51 17.97
N GLU A 117 33.98 22.29 19.27
CA GLU A 117 34.82 22.99 20.26
C GLU A 117 36.31 22.71 20.05
N ILE A 118 36.68 21.45 19.83
CA ILE A 118 38.08 21.07 19.53
C ILE A 118 38.54 21.79 18.25
N LYS A 119 37.70 21.82 17.21
CA LYS A 119 38.02 22.52 15.95
C LYS A 119 38.15 24.03 16.13
N GLN A 120 37.34 24.64 17.00
CA GLN A 120 37.42 26.06 17.35
C GLN A 120 38.72 26.36 18.11
N GLN A 121 39.09 25.52 19.08
CA GLN A 121 40.31 25.68 19.89
C GLN A 121 41.58 25.42 19.08
N ASP A 122 41.58 24.42 18.18
CA ASP A 122 42.71 24.08 17.32
C ASP A 122 42.98 25.12 16.22
N GLY A 123 42.08 26.10 16.02
CA GLY A 123 42.17 27.12 14.97
C GLY A 123 42.19 26.50 13.56
N VAL A 124 41.04 26.37 12.90
CA VAL A 124 40.95 25.57 11.67
C VAL A 124 41.84 26.10 10.51
N TRP A 125 42.81 25.25 10.13
CA TRP A 125 43.87 25.37 9.11
C TRP A 125 44.99 26.38 9.43
N ILE A 126 46.03 25.95 10.17
CA ILE A 126 47.36 26.55 9.95
C ILE A 126 47.76 26.24 8.50
N GLU A 127 47.75 27.30 7.71
CA GLU A 127 48.35 27.48 6.39
C GLU A 127 49.27 26.35 5.93
N ASN A 128 48.80 25.54 4.98
CA ASN A 128 49.69 24.78 4.10
C ASN A 128 50.26 25.73 3.02
N LYS A 129 51.00 26.76 3.45
CA LYS A 129 51.94 27.55 2.63
C LYS A 129 52.77 28.45 3.55
N LYS A 130 54.04 28.08 3.73
CA LYS A 130 55.14 28.84 4.36
C LYS A 130 55.20 28.83 5.90
N ARG A 131 55.90 27.84 6.46
CA ARG A 131 57.05 28.12 7.35
C ARG A 131 57.95 26.89 7.50
N SER A 132 59.19 27.08 7.07
CA SER A 132 60.32 26.16 7.13
C SER A 132 60.69 25.87 8.59
N GLY A 133 60.77 24.58 8.94
CA GLY A 133 61.35 24.09 10.19
C GLY A 133 61.64 22.59 10.05
N PHE A 134 62.92 22.26 9.87
CA PHE A 134 63.45 20.97 9.36
C PHE A 134 63.12 19.71 10.18
N LEU A 135 62.39 19.80 11.31
CA LEU A 135 62.23 18.70 12.27
C LEU A 135 60.92 17.89 12.16
N ASN A 136 59.92 18.34 11.39
CA ASN A 136 58.65 17.58 11.18
C ASN A 136 58.66 16.61 9.99
N LYS A 137 59.79 16.48 9.27
CA LYS A 137 59.91 15.65 8.06
C LYS A 137 60.05 14.14 8.34
N LEU A 138 60.32 13.74 9.58
CA LEU A 138 60.59 12.35 9.95
C LEU A 138 59.38 11.61 10.54
N ILE A 139 58.37 12.31 11.07
CA ILE A 139 57.18 11.68 11.66
C ILE A 139 55.99 11.64 10.68
N SER A 140 55.97 12.54 9.69
CA SER A 140 54.90 12.63 8.68
C SER A 140 54.98 11.61 7.54
N ARG A 141 56.05 10.81 7.47
CA ARG A 141 56.31 9.88 6.36
C ARG A 141 55.45 8.60 6.35
N ARG A 142 54.49 8.45 7.28
CA ARG A 142 53.62 7.26 7.36
C ARG A 142 52.11 7.51 7.25
N ARG A 143 51.65 8.75 7.05
CA ARG A 143 50.23 9.06 6.76
C ARG A 143 50.11 10.10 5.66
N SER A 144 50.33 9.67 4.43
CA SER A 144 49.89 10.39 3.24
C SER A 144 49.79 9.38 2.10
N ALA A 145 48.66 8.68 2.05
CA ALA A 145 48.15 8.11 0.82
C ALA A 145 46.86 8.87 0.52
N ASP A 146 46.73 9.34 -0.72
CA ASP A 146 45.63 10.14 -1.25
C ASP A 146 44.26 9.71 -0.69
N VAL A 147 43.68 10.57 0.15
CA VAL A 147 42.30 10.40 0.61
C VAL A 147 41.44 11.21 -0.35
N GLU A 148 40.71 10.53 -1.23
CA GLU A 148 39.77 11.14 -2.18
C GLU A 148 38.84 12.17 -1.48
N PRO A 149 38.44 13.26 -2.17
CA PRO A 149 37.53 14.26 -1.61
C PRO A 149 36.16 13.64 -1.25
N GLY A 150 36.00 13.22 0.01
CA GLY A 150 34.77 12.58 0.50
C GLY A 150 35.01 11.46 1.52
N VAL A 151 36.13 10.75 1.40
CA VAL A 151 36.48 9.62 2.29
C VAL A 151 36.69 10.10 3.73
N GLY A 152 37.27 11.29 3.93
CA GLY A 152 37.43 11.89 5.26
C GLY A 152 36.10 12.15 6.00
N LYS A 153 35.06 12.60 5.28
CA LYS A 153 33.72 12.81 5.87
C LYS A 153 33.05 11.49 6.22
N MET A 154 33.14 10.50 5.34
CA MET A 154 32.60 9.16 5.56
C MET A 154 33.25 8.48 6.77
N VAL A 155 34.58 8.52 6.88
CA VAL A 155 35.31 7.96 8.02
C VAL A 155 34.93 8.68 9.33
N SER A 156 34.79 9.99 9.30
CA SER A 156 34.33 10.77 10.47
C SER A 156 32.92 10.36 10.91
N TYR A 157 32.00 10.23 9.95
CA TYR A 157 30.65 9.74 10.19
C TYR A 157 30.64 8.33 10.81
N LEU A 158 31.36 7.39 10.22
CA LEU A 158 31.45 6.00 10.70
C LEU A 158 32.08 5.91 12.10
N ASN A 159 33.11 6.70 12.38
CA ASN A 159 33.71 6.74 13.71
C ASN A 159 32.73 7.26 14.77
N ARG A 160 31.89 8.23 14.43
CA ARG A 160 30.83 8.70 15.34
C ARG A 160 29.76 7.65 15.55
N GLU A 161 29.31 6.97 14.50
CA GLU A 161 28.35 5.87 14.64
C GLU A 161 28.90 4.77 15.56
N LYS A 162 30.17 4.39 15.42
CA LYS A 162 30.82 3.41 16.29
C LYS A 162 30.92 3.87 17.76
N LYS A 163 31.23 5.15 18.00
CA LYS A 163 31.22 5.73 19.36
C LYS A 163 29.81 5.71 19.94
N LEU A 164 28.81 6.09 19.16
CA LEU A 164 27.41 6.08 19.57
C LEU A 164 26.92 4.68 19.93
N ASP A 165 27.28 3.67 19.16
CA ASP A 165 26.97 2.27 19.48
C ASP A 165 27.58 1.84 20.82
N THR A 166 28.75 2.36 21.17
CA THR A 166 29.42 2.08 22.45
C THR A 166 28.76 2.80 23.63
N VAL A 167 28.29 4.04 23.43
CA VAL A 167 27.72 4.89 24.49
C VAL A 167 26.24 4.59 24.75
N VAL A 168 25.45 4.48 23.68
CA VAL A 168 23.98 4.37 23.74
C VAL A 168 23.54 2.90 23.81
N GLY A 169 24.42 1.98 23.42
CA GLY A 169 24.12 0.56 23.34
C GLY A 169 23.34 0.19 22.08
N GLN A 170 23.02 -1.11 21.98
CA GLN A 170 22.39 -1.66 20.79
C GLN A 170 20.95 -1.17 20.62
N ARG A 171 20.54 -1.02 19.36
CA ARG A 171 19.15 -0.72 18.99
C ARG A 171 18.23 -1.84 19.49
N PRO A 172 17.05 -1.52 20.06
CA PRO A 172 16.05 -2.53 20.35
C PRO A 172 15.76 -3.39 19.11
N VAL A 173 15.61 -4.70 19.32
CA VAL A 173 15.26 -5.65 18.26
C VAL A 173 13.74 -5.77 18.20
N ALA A 174 13.18 -5.68 16.99
CA ALA A 174 11.75 -5.87 16.79
C ALA A 174 11.35 -7.31 17.12
N PRO A 175 10.18 -7.53 17.76
CA PRO A 175 9.66 -8.88 17.98
C PRO A 175 9.43 -9.58 16.64
N LEU A 176 9.53 -10.91 16.64
CA LEU A 176 9.36 -11.70 15.41
C LEU A 176 7.89 -11.67 14.98
N ALA A 177 7.63 -11.16 13.78
CA ALA A 177 6.28 -11.08 13.25
C ALA A 177 5.65 -12.48 13.10
N PRO A 178 4.38 -12.68 13.52
CA PRO A 178 3.69 -13.92 13.27
C PRO A 178 3.54 -14.14 11.76
N LYS A 179 3.74 -15.38 11.30
CA LYS A 179 3.52 -15.70 9.89
C LYS A 179 2.08 -15.37 9.48
N GLY A 180 1.99 -14.60 8.42
CA GLY A 180 0.78 -14.22 7.73
C GLY A 180 0.17 -15.38 6.93
N ILE A 181 -0.82 -15.08 6.09
CA ILE A 181 -1.61 -16.08 5.36
C ILE A 181 -1.75 -15.69 3.89
N TYR A 182 -1.43 -16.61 2.98
CA TYR A 182 -1.66 -16.47 1.54
C TYR A 182 -2.73 -17.45 1.08
N LEU A 183 -3.91 -16.93 0.74
CA LEU A 183 -5.04 -17.72 0.25
C LEU A 183 -5.04 -17.81 -1.26
N TYR A 184 -5.06 -19.01 -1.81
CA TYR A 184 -5.14 -19.22 -3.26
C TYR A 184 -6.19 -20.25 -3.66
N GLY A 185 -6.71 -20.12 -4.88
CA GLY A 185 -7.69 -21.07 -5.41
C GLY A 185 -8.56 -20.44 -6.49
N ASN A 186 -9.54 -21.21 -6.99
CA ASN A 186 -10.36 -20.79 -8.12
C ASN A 186 -11.23 -19.56 -7.83
N VAL A 187 -11.68 -18.89 -8.90
CA VAL A 187 -12.61 -17.77 -8.81
C VAL A 187 -13.93 -18.25 -8.18
N GLY A 188 -14.49 -17.45 -7.28
CA GLY A 188 -15.76 -17.78 -6.61
C GLY A 188 -15.63 -18.72 -5.40
N SER A 189 -14.42 -19.09 -4.98
CA SER A 189 -14.19 -19.99 -3.84
C SER A 189 -14.37 -19.37 -2.46
N GLY A 190 -14.65 -18.06 -2.36
CA GLY A 190 -14.90 -17.37 -1.08
C GLY A 190 -13.68 -16.75 -0.40
N LYS A 191 -12.51 -16.67 -1.06
CA LYS A 191 -11.29 -16.07 -0.49
C LYS A 191 -11.50 -14.64 0.05
N THR A 192 -12.11 -13.77 -0.76
CA THR A 192 -12.43 -12.39 -0.36
C THR A 192 -13.39 -12.34 0.82
N MET A 193 -14.36 -13.26 0.89
CA MET A 193 -15.28 -13.35 2.02
C MET A 193 -14.54 -13.72 3.32
N LEU A 194 -13.62 -14.71 3.26
CA LEU A 194 -12.78 -15.09 4.40
C LEU A 194 -11.87 -13.93 4.83
N MET A 195 -11.30 -13.21 3.86
CA MET A 195 -10.56 -11.98 4.10
C MET A 195 -11.44 -10.88 4.72
N ASP A 196 -12.69 -10.71 4.28
CA ASP A 196 -13.65 -9.74 4.84
C ASP A 196 -13.92 -10.05 6.33
N MET A 197 -14.17 -11.33 6.66
CA MET A 197 -14.41 -11.77 8.05
C MET A 197 -13.19 -11.50 8.94
N PHE A 198 -12.00 -11.89 8.48
CA PHE A 198 -10.77 -11.69 9.21
C PHE A 198 -10.43 -10.21 9.36
N TYR A 199 -10.46 -9.43 8.27
CA TYR A 199 -10.17 -8.02 8.34
C TYR A 199 -11.13 -7.33 9.30
N GLY A 200 -12.43 -7.63 9.26
CA GLY A 200 -13.40 -7.12 10.24
C GLY A 200 -13.05 -7.47 11.69
N ALA A 201 -12.60 -8.71 11.95
CA ALA A 201 -12.24 -9.17 13.29
C ALA A 201 -10.96 -8.52 13.84
N THR A 202 -10.06 -8.00 12.99
CA THR A 202 -8.86 -7.25 13.45
C THR A 202 -9.18 -5.86 13.99
N GLU A 203 -10.41 -5.36 13.79
CA GLU A 203 -10.83 -4.06 14.29
C GLU A 203 -10.82 -4.02 15.83
N GLY A 204 -10.06 -3.08 16.38
CA GLY A 204 -9.86 -2.96 17.83
C GLY A 204 -8.81 -3.90 18.41
N ILE A 205 -8.16 -4.74 17.59
CA ILE A 205 -7.02 -5.58 17.99
C ILE A 205 -5.72 -4.99 17.45
N VAL A 206 -5.66 -4.71 16.15
CA VAL A 206 -4.46 -4.14 15.50
C VAL A 206 -4.73 -2.67 15.18
N LYS A 207 -3.83 -1.78 15.63
CA LYS A 207 -3.97 -0.33 15.41
C LYS A 207 -3.80 0.03 13.93
N HIS A 208 -2.74 -0.46 13.31
CA HIS A 208 -2.40 -0.12 11.92
C HIS A 208 -2.87 -1.18 10.97
N ARG A 209 -3.98 -0.91 10.28
CA ARG A 209 -4.59 -1.84 9.35
C ARG A 209 -4.86 -1.19 8.01
N ARG A 210 -4.36 -1.81 6.95
CA ARG A 210 -4.61 -1.42 5.57
C ARG A 210 -5.09 -2.63 4.79
N ARG A 211 -6.08 -2.41 3.94
CA ARG A 211 -6.50 -3.38 2.94
C ARG A 211 -6.50 -2.73 1.58
N PHE A 212 -5.94 -3.43 0.60
CA PHE A 212 -5.86 -2.97 -0.77
C PHE A 212 -6.27 -4.06 -1.74
N HIS A 213 -6.94 -3.66 -2.80
CA HIS A 213 -6.93 -4.43 -4.02
C HIS A 213 -5.60 -4.19 -4.76
N PHE A 214 -5.02 -5.23 -5.38
CA PHE A 214 -3.68 -5.16 -5.98
C PHE A 214 -3.45 -3.91 -6.86
N HIS A 215 -4.33 -3.67 -7.83
CA HIS A 215 -4.18 -2.55 -8.76
C HIS A 215 -4.33 -1.18 -8.09
N GLU A 216 -5.16 -1.09 -7.04
CA GLU A 216 -5.31 0.15 -6.28
C GLU A 216 -4.04 0.48 -5.50
N ALA A 217 -3.42 -0.54 -4.89
CA ALA A 217 -2.13 -0.37 -4.23
C ALA A 217 -1.03 0.03 -5.20
N MET A 218 -0.96 -0.59 -6.38
CA MET A 218 0.05 -0.22 -7.37
C MET A 218 -0.04 1.26 -7.74
N LEU A 219 -1.27 1.76 -7.95
CA LEU A 219 -1.48 3.18 -8.23
C LEU A 219 -1.05 4.09 -7.08
N GLU A 220 -1.38 3.74 -5.82
CA GLU A 220 -0.97 4.51 -4.64
C GLU A 220 0.56 4.50 -4.46
N ILE A 221 1.20 3.35 -4.72
CA ILE A 221 2.66 3.20 -4.71
C ILE A 221 3.31 4.11 -5.76
N HIS A 222 2.79 4.12 -6.99
CA HIS A 222 3.30 4.99 -8.04
C HIS A 222 3.11 6.47 -7.70
N GLU A 223 1.96 6.88 -7.18
CA GLU A 223 1.71 8.24 -6.73
C GLU A 223 2.73 8.66 -5.65
N HIS A 224 2.96 7.80 -4.66
CA HIS A 224 3.95 8.05 -3.61
C HIS A 224 5.39 8.15 -4.14
N MET A 225 5.78 7.31 -5.10
CA MET A 225 7.08 7.43 -5.77
C MET A 225 7.23 8.77 -6.49
N HIS A 226 6.21 9.18 -7.25
CA HIS A 226 6.20 10.46 -7.96
C HIS A 226 6.27 11.67 -7.02
N ASP A 227 5.51 11.65 -5.92
CA ASP A 227 5.57 12.68 -4.89
C ASP A 227 6.98 12.83 -4.33
N ILE A 228 7.64 11.71 -3.99
CA ILE A 228 8.98 11.73 -3.41
C ILE A 228 10.00 12.25 -4.44
N TRP A 229 9.90 11.82 -5.70
CA TRP A 229 10.78 12.34 -6.76
C TRP A 229 10.62 13.84 -6.98
N LYS A 230 9.38 14.35 -6.98
CA LYS A 230 9.11 15.78 -7.12
C LYS A 230 9.65 16.57 -5.92
N ASN A 231 9.39 16.09 -4.71
CA ASN A 231 9.83 16.76 -3.49
C ASN A 231 11.37 16.73 -3.36
N GLN A 232 12.07 15.69 -3.83
CA GLN A 232 13.54 15.68 -3.85
C GLN A 232 14.14 16.76 -4.78
N ALA A 233 13.42 17.15 -5.84
CA ALA A 233 13.84 18.25 -6.71
C ALA A 233 13.62 19.62 -6.03
N GLU A 234 12.51 19.78 -5.29
CA GLU A 234 12.14 21.01 -4.59
C GLU A 234 12.89 21.21 -3.25
N GLU A 235 13.16 20.15 -2.49
CA GLU A 235 13.86 20.17 -1.19
C GLU A 235 15.32 20.62 -1.28
N LYS A 236 15.93 20.62 -2.47
CA LYS A 236 17.25 21.25 -2.68
C LYS A 236 17.25 22.76 -2.38
N SER A 237 16.08 23.40 -2.35
CA SER A 237 15.92 24.85 -2.13
C SER A 237 15.57 25.26 -0.68
N LEU A 238 14.97 24.37 0.13
CA LEU A 238 14.42 24.68 1.46
C LEU A 238 15.30 24.23 2.66
N GLN A 239 16.49 23.67 2.40
CA GLN A 239 17.39 23.09 3.42
C GLN A 239 17.85 24.08 4.50
N SER A 240 17.71 25.39 4.25
CA SER A 240 18.15 26.47 5.13
C SER A 240 17.39 26.55 6.47
N SER A 241 16.15 26.03 6.54
CA SER A 241 15.30 26.12 7.74
C SER A 241 15.57 25.04 8.80
N ALA A 242 15.92 23.82 8.37
CA ALA A 242 16.10 22.66 9.26
C ALA A 242 17.36 22.75 10.15
N PHE A 243 18.28 23.65 9.81
CA PHE A 243 19.55 23.85 10.51
C PHE A 243 19.61 25.17 11.28
N SER A 244 18.46 25.82 11.49
CA SER A 244 18.35 27.10 12.20
C SER A 244 18.93 27.06 13.61
N TRP A 245 18.86 25.91 14.28
CA TRP A 245 19.45 25.72 15.61
C TRP A 245 20.99 25.90 15.62
N ILE A 246 21.67 25.61 14.51
CA ILE A 246 23.13 25.81 14.37
C ILE A 246 23.48 27.30 14.32
N ALA A 247 22.59 28.13 13.76
CA ALA A 247 22.81 29.57 13.64
C ALA A 247 22.95 30.24 15.03
N GLY A 248 22.21 29.74 16.03
CA GLY A 248 22.22 30.24 17.41
C GLY A 248 23.42 29.80 18.27
N LEU A 249 24.31 28.94 17.77
CA LEU A 249 25.48 28.49 18.53
C LEU A 249 26.58 29.55 18.58
N SER A 250 27.39 29.58 19.64
CA SER A 250 28.52 30.50 19.80
C SER A 250 29.81 29.96 19.16
N PHE A 251 29.73 29.58 17.88
CA PHE A 251 30.87 29.11 17.08
C PHE A 251 31.16 30.05 15.91
N ASP A 252 32.39 29.98 15.41
CA ASP A 252 32.81 30.71 14.22
C ASP A 252 32.06 30.23 12.98
N THR A 253 31.94 31.11 11.98
CA THR A 253 31.23 30.84 10.73
C THR A 253 31.70 29.55 10.06
N LYS A 254 33.01 29.29 10.03
CA LYS A 254 33.57 28.06 9.42
C LYS A 254 33.17 26.78 10.17
N VAL A 255 33.06 26.82 11.49
CA VAL A 255 32.66 25.67 12.31
C VAL A 255 31.16 25.42 12.15
N LYS A 256 30.35 26.48 12.07
CA LYS A 256 28.92 26.39 11.75
C LYS A 256 28.68 25.79 10.36
N GLU A 257 29.43 26.23 9.35
CA GLU A 257 29.38 25.65 7.99
C GLU A 257 29.73 24.16 7.98
N TRP A 258 30.73 23.77 8.78
CA TRP A 258 31.07 22.35 8.94
C TRP A 258 29.94 21.55 9.60
N LEU A 259 29.32 22.03 10.68
CA LEU A 259 28.18 21.39 11.33
C LEU A 259 27.00 21.20 10.37
N VAL A 260 26.68 22.23 9.58
CA VAL A 260 25.67 22.14 8.51
C VAL A 260 26.04 21.07 7.50
N GLY A 261 27.32 20.97 7.12
CA GLY A 261 27.83 19.94 6.22
C GLY A 261 27.67 18.51 6.74
N GLU A 262 27.89 18.28 8.04
CA GLU A 262 27.72 16.96 8.67
C GLU A 262 26.24 16.56 8.78
N GLU A 263 25.36 17.50 9.13
CA GLU A 263 23.92 17.26 9.15
C GLU A 263 23.36 16.99 7.75
N LYS A 264 23.85 17.72 6.74
CA LYS A 264 23.50 17.48 5.34
C LYS A 264 23.96 16.10 4.89
N TYR A 265 25.20 15.71 5.22
CA TYR A 265 25.72 14.39 4.90
C TYR A 265 24.90 13.25 5.53
N LYS A 266 24.50 13.38 6.81
CA LYS A 266 23.60 12.41 7.45
C LYS A 266 22.28 12.26 6.68
N LYS A 267 21.65 13.38 6.30
CA LYS A 267 20.42 13.35 5.51
C LYS A 267 20.65 12.66 4.16
N GLU A 268 21.72 12.98 3.45
CA GLU A 268 22.08 12.36 2.17
C GLU A 268 22.34 10.86 2.28
N VAL A 269 22.88 10.37 3.40
CA VAL A 269 23.03 8.93 3.65
C VAL A 269 21.67 8.26 3.89
N GLN A 270 20.74 8.96 4.56
CA GLN A 270 19.41 8.43 4.87
C GLN A 270 18.42 8.48 3.69
N THR A 271 18.54 9.44 2.77
CA THR A 271 17.59 9.66 1.66
C THR A 271 17.81 8.79 0.43
N LYS A 272 18.80 7.90 0.41
CA LYS A 272 19.22 7.16 -0.80
C LYS A 272 18.24 6.12 -1.33
N HIS A 273 17.16 5.80 -0.61
CA HIS A 273 16.22 4.78 -1.04
C HIS A 273 14.78 5.30 -1.02
N ILE A 274 14.20 5.47 -2.21
CA ILE A 274 12.81 5.92 -2.40
C ILE A 274 11.83 4.85 -1.92
N LEU A 275 12.09 3.57 -2.20
CA LEU A 275 11.17 2.46 -1.87
C LEU A 275 10.91 2.32 -0.37
N PRO A 276 11.90 2.41 0.54
CA PRO A 276 11.64 2.47 1.97
C PRO A 276 10.76 3.65 2.39
N ALA A 277 11.00 4.84 1.84
CA ALA A 277 10.19 6.01 2.15
C ALA A 277 8.74 5.87 1.65
N VAL A 278 8.54 5.24 0.49
CA VAL A 278 7.21 4.88 -0.03
C VAL A 278 6.54 3.86 0.89
N ALA A 279 7.25 2.82 1.29
CA ALA A 279 6.74 1.78 2.17
C ALA A 279 6.28 2.35 3.52
N ASP A 280 7.09 3.23 4.12
CA ASP A 280 6.74 3.89 5.38
C ASP A 280 5.48 4.77 5.23
N LYS A 281 5.28 5.42 4.05
CA LYS A 281 4.06 6.20 3.73
C LYS A 281 2.85 5.31 3.39
N PHE A 282 3.07 4.09 2.91
CA PHE A 282 2.03 3.19 2.42
C PHE A 282 1.17 2.61 3.56
N LEU A 283 1.76 2.31 4.72
CA LEU A 283 1.03 1.77 5.88
C LEU A 283 0.51 2.84 6.84
N ILE A 284 1.28 3.89 7.07
CA ILE A 284 1.02 4.84 8.16
C ILE A 284 0.11 5.96 7.65
N ASP A 285 -1.15 5.98 8.10
CA ASP A 285 -1.93 7.21 8.06
C ASP A 285 -1.19 8.25 8.89
N ARG A 286 -0.78 9.37 8.27
CA ARG A 286 0.00 10.47 8.86
C ARG A 286 -0.55 11.06 10.17
N ARG A 287 -1.74 10.62 10.62
CA ARG A 287 -2.47 11.06 11.81
C ARG A 287 -2.52 10.04 12.96
N ALA A 288 -2.09 8.80 12.76
CA ALA A 288 -2.11 7.76 13.78
C ALA A 288 -0.78 7.73 14.60
N ASP A 289 -0.87 7.32 15.86
CA ASP A 289 0.28 7.03 16.71
C ASP A 289 1.19 5.99 16.05
N LYS A 290 2.50 6.23 15.96
CA LYS A 290 3.43 5.33 15.24
C LYS A 290 3.71 4.01 16.00
N SER A 291 3.06 3.80 17.15
CA SER A 291 3.21 2.61 17.98
C SER A 291 2.22 1.49 17.58
N GLY A 292 2.58 0.24 17.87
CA GLY A 292 1.74 -0.95 17.61
C GLY A 292 2.15 -1.77 16.39
N ALA A 293 1.48 -2.89 16.18
CA ALA A 293 1.72 -3.76 15.03
C ALA A 293 0.99 -3.24 13.79
N SER A 294 1.41 -3.72 12.63
CA SER A 294 0.82 -3.37 11.34
C SER A 294 0.36 -4.62 10.59
N ILE A 295 -0.84 -4.55 10.02
CA ILE A 295 -1.38 -5.59 9.14
C ILE A 295 -1.71 -5.03 7.76
N LEU A 296 -1.23 -5.74 6.74
CA LEU A 296 -1.48 -5.44 5.34
C LEU A 296 -2.29 -6.59 4.71
N CYS A 297 -3.50 -6.28 4.27
CA CYS A 297 -4.38 -7.22 3.58
C CYS A 297 -4.39 -6.91 2.08
N PHE A 298 -3.85 -7.80 1.25
CA PHE A 298 -3.91 -7.70 -0.20
C PHE A 298 -4.99 -8.61 -0.77
N ASP A 299 -5.92 -8.03 -1.51
CA ASP A 299 -6.91 -8.77 -2.28
C ASP A 299 -6.49 -8.89 -3.74
N GLU A 300 -6.67 -10.09 -4.29
CA GLU A 300 -6.41 -10.42 -5.69
C GLU A 300 -4.99 -10.07 -6.18
N ILE A 301 -3.95 -10.50 -5.46
CA ILE A 301 -2.57 -10.39 -5.93
C ILE A 301 -2.44 -11.08 -7.30
N GLN A 302 -1.94 -10.32 -8.27
CA GLN A 302 -1.69 -10.75 -9.64
C GLN A 302 -0.41 -10.06 -10.10
N THR A 303 0.45 -10.76 -10.84
CA THR A 303 1.59 -10.11 -11.50
C THR A 303 1.18 -9.73 -12.90
N VAL A 304 1.12 -8.43 -13.17
CA VAL A 304 0.65 -7.88 -14.45
C VAL A 304 1.82 -7.38 -15.29
N ASP A 305 2.80 -6.73 -14.66
CA ASP A 305 3.96 -6.16 -15.34
C ASP A 305 5.23 -6.21 -14.48
N VAL A 306 6.37 -5.97 -15.13
CA VAL A 306 7.70 -5.99 -14.52
C VAL A 306 7.85 -4.95 -13.42
N PHE A 307 7.39 -3.72 -13.67
CA PHE A 307 7.55 -2.60 -12.75
C PHE A 307 6.76 -2.83 -11.46
N ALA A 308 5.59 -3.45 -11.58
CA ALA A 308 4.74 -3.81 -10.46
C ALA A 308 5.41 -4.84 -9.57
N ILE A 309 6.05 -5.87 -10.15
CA ILE A 309 6.81 -6.87 -9.38
C ILE A 309 7.97 -6.20 -8.64
N VAL A 310 8.74 -5.33 -9.31
CA VAL A 310 9.88 -4.63 -8.71
C VAL A 310 9.44 -3.76 -7.53
N ALA A 311 8.43 -2.91 -7.75
CA ALA A 311 7.94 -1.99 -6.74
C ALA A 311 7.31 -2.75 -5.56
N LEU A 312 6.48 -3.76 -5.84
CA LEU A 312 5.88 -4.61 -4.82
C LEU A 312 6.94 -5.35 -4.01
N SER A 313 7.93 -5.95 -4.67
CA SER A 313 9.03 -6.67 -4.00
C SER A 313 9.80 -5.76 -3.06
N GLY A 314 10.22 -4.58 -3.52
CA GLY A 314 10.97 -3.64 -2.69
C GLY A 314 10.16 -3.09 -1.52
N ILE A 315 8.87 -2.81 -1.72
CA ILE A 315 7.99 -2.33 -0.64
C ILE A 315 7.69 -3.45 0.35
N MET A 316 7.33 -4.64 -0.13
CA MET A 316 7.01 -5.77 0.75
C MET A 316 8.22 -6.22 1.55
N SER A 317 9.41 -6.29 0.95
CA SER A 317 10.65 -6.58 1.68
C SER A 317 10.87 -5.59 2.83
N ARG A 318 10.65 -4.30 2.59
CA ARG A 318 10.71 -3.28 3.65
C ARG A 318 9.63 -3.48 4.71
N LEU A 319 8.38 -3.67 4.32
CA LEU A 319 7.26 -3.78 5.28
C LEU A 319 7.35 -5.03 6.14
N LEU A 320 7.73 -6.16 5.57
CA LEU A 320 7.87 -7.42 6.29
C LEU A 320 9.07 -7.38 7.23
N SER A 321 10.20 -6.80 6.80
CA SER A 321 11.37 -6.61 7.67
C SER A 321 11.15 -5.62 8.82
N THR A 322 10.17 -4.72 8.72
CA THR A 322 9.73 -3.86 9.84
C THR A 322 8.66 -4.50 10.72
N GLY A 323 8.28 -5.75 10.45
CA GLY A 323 7.35 -6.51 11.28
C GLY A 323 5.88 -6.38 10.87
N THR A 324 5.59 -5.96 9.63
CA THR A 324 4.22 -5.96 9.08
C THR A 324 3.77 -7.39 8.80
N VAL A 325 2.56 -7.74 9.24
CA VAL A 325 1.95 -9.04 8.97
C VAL A 325 1.13 -8.96 7.68
N LEU A 326 1.38 -9.89 6.76
CA LEU A 326 0.71 -9.94 5.46
C LEU A 326 -0.41 -10.97 5.44
N VAL A 327 -1.59 -10.58 5.00
CA VAL A 327 -2.62 -11.52 4.56
C VAL A 327 -2.94 -11.23 3.11
N ALA A 328 -2.97 -12.24 2.26
CA ALA A 328 -3.13 -12.08 0.82
C ALA A 328 -4.16 -13.05 0.26
N THR A 329 -4.87 -12.65 -0.80
CA THR A 329 -5.67 -13.55 -1.64
C THR A 329 -5.17 -13.52 -3.08
N SER A 330 -5.24 -14.64 -3.77
CA SER A 330 -4.96 -14.72 -5.21
C SER A 330 -5.73 -15.86 -5.88
N ASN A 331 -5.89 -15.76 -7.20
CA ASN A 331 -6.40 -16.87 -8.01
C ASN A 331 -5.29 -17.85 -8.42
N ARG A 332 -4.02 -17.53 -8.13
CA ARG A 332 -2.85 -18.36 -8.44
C ARG A 332 -2.05 -18.65 -7.18
N ALA A 333 -1.39 -19.79 -7.15
CA ALA A 333 -0.39 -20.07 -6.13
C ALA A 333 0.78 -19.06 -6.26
N PRO A 334 1.54 -18.79 -5.18
CA PRO A 334 2.67 -17.85 -5.24
C PRO A 334 3.66 -18.15 -6.37
N GLU A 335 3.95 -19.42 -6.61
CA GLU A 335 4.90 -19.91 -7.62
C GLU A 335 4.37 -19.69 -9.05
N ASP A 336 3.05 -19.65 -9.20
CA ASP A 336 2.33 -19.47 -10.46
C ASP A 336 2.03 -18.00 -10.77
N LEU A 337 2.48 -17.05 -9.95
CA LEU A 337 2.22 -15.64 -10.24
C LEU A 337 2.91 -15.25 -11.56
N ASN A 338 4.23 -15.46 -11.67
CA ASN A 338 5.06 -15.05 -12.81
C ASN A 338 5.16 -16.11 -13.93
N GLN A 339 4.02 -16.52 -14.48
CA GLN A 339 3.99 -17.51 -15.58
C GLN A 339 4.70 -17.02 -16.85
N ASP A 340 4.73 -15.70 -17.08
CA ASP A 340 5.34 -15.09 -18.27
C ASP A 340 6.87 -14.93 -18.14
N GLY A 341 7.45 -15.33 -17.00
CA GLY A 341 8.90 -15.42 -16.81
C GLY A 341 9.64 -14.08 -16.75
N MET A 342 8.94 -12.98 -16.43
CA MET A 342 9.53 -11.65 -16.38
C MET A 342 10.42 -11.45 -15.15
N GLN A 343 11.66 -10.94 -15.34
CA GLN A 343 12.61 -10.64 -14.26
C GLN A 343 12.68 -11.72 -13.16
N ARG A 344 13.03 -12.94 -13.57
CA ARG A 344 13.00 -14.14 -12.73
C ARG A 344 13.70 -13.97 -11.37
N ASP A 345 14.87 -13.32 -11.34
CA ASP A 345 15.63 -13.16 -10.09
C ASP A 345 14.89 -12.33 -9.04
N ILE A 346 14.34 -11.18 -9.45
CA ILE A 346 13.56 -10.29 -8.56
C ILE A 346 12.27 -10.97 -8.12
N PHE A 347 11.64 -11.74 -9.01
CA PHE A 347 10.47 -12.54 -8.67
C PHE A 347 10.79 -13.66 -7.68
N LEU A 348 11.95 -14.33 -7.81
CA LEU A 348 12.37 -15.36 -6.86
C LEU A 348 12.65 -14.77 -5.47
N GLU A 349 13.25 -13.59 -5.39
CA GLU A 349 13.42 -12.85 -4.13
C GLU A 349 12.07 -12.50 -3.49
N PHE A 350 11.12 -12.03 -4.31
CA PHE A 350 9.75 -11.78 -3.89
C PHE A 350 9.05 -13.04 -3.37
N LEU A 351 9.21 -14.16 -4.09
CA LEU A 351 8.64 -15.45 -3.71
C LEU A 351 9.23 -15.95 -2.38
N SER A 352 10.55 -15.88 -2.21
CA SER A 352 11.23 -16.22 -0.94
C SER A 352 10.67 -15.40 0.21
N THR A 353 10.54 -14.09 -0.01
CA THR A 353 9.95 -13.16 0.96
C THR A 353 8.51 -13.57 1.33
N LEU A 354 7.69 -13.97 0.36
CA LEU A 354 6.34 -14.46 0.61
C LEU A 354 6.33 -15.78 1.40
N GLU A 355 7.16 -16.75 1.04
CA GLU A 355 7.19 -18.09 1.69
C GLU A 355 7.74 -18.05 3.11
N GLU A 356 8.69 -17.15 3.39
CA GLU A 356 9.23 -16.93 4.72
C GLU A 356 8.17 -16.33 5.65
N ASN A 357 7.39 -15.36 5.15
CA ASN A 357 6.48 -14.55 5.95
C ASN A 357 5.02 -15.04 5.94
N CYS A 358 4.61 -15.88 5.00
CA CYS A 358 3.22 -16.34 4.86
C CYS A 358 3.10 -17.87 4.82
N GLN A 359 2.01 -18.37 5.42
CA GLN A 359 1.56 -19.74 5.22
C GLN A 359 0.55 -19.79 4.06
N LYS A 360 0.75 -20.70 3.11
CA LYS A 360 -0.12 -20.85 1.94
C LYS A 360 -1.27 -21.81 2.21
N PHE A 361 -2.50 -21.38 1.92
CA PHE A 361 -3.70 -22.20 2.05
C PHE A 361 -4.50 -22.22 0.74
N PHE A 362 -4.80 -23.42 0.29
CA PHE A 362 -5.66 -23.65 -0.86
C PHE A 362 -7.14 -23.62 -0.45
N VAL A 363 -7.94 -22.82 -1.15
CA VAL A 363 -9.39 -22.74 -0.99
C VAL A 363 -10.05 -23.41 -2.21
N GLY A 364 -10.24 -24.72 -2.09
CA GLY A 364 -10.83 -25.57 -3.12
C GLY A 364 -12.33 -25.72 -2.93
N SER A 365 -13.13 -24.90 -3.60
CA SER A 365 -14.58 -25.08 -3.62
C SER A 365 -15.04 -25.64 -4.97
N LYS A 366 -15.89 -26.68 -4.95
CA LYS A 366 -16.67 -27.12 -6.13
C LYS A 366 -17.80 -26.13 -6.45
N THR A 367 -18.15 -25.29 -5.49
CA THR A 367 -19.29 -24.38 -5.50
C THR A 367 -18.84 -22.94 -5.78
N ASP A 368 -19.35 -22.32 -6.83
CA ASP A 368 -19.17 -20.87 -7.05
C ASP A 368 -20.18 -20.12 -6.18
N TYR A 369 -19.73 -19.61 -5.03
CA TYR A 369 -20.60 -18.96 -4.04
C TYR A 369 -21.26 -17.69 -4.56
N ARG A 370 -20.77 -17.09 -5.66
CA ARG A 370 -21.44 -15.95 -6.31
C ARG A 370 -22.80 -16.33 -6.90
N ARG A 371 -23.04 -17.62 -7.15
CA ARG A 371 -24.33 -18.15 -7.63
C ARG A 371 -25.32 -18.46 -6.51
N LEU A 372 -24.84 -18.53 -5.27
CA LEU A 372 -25.65 -18.84 -4.09
C LEU A 372 -26.12 -17.57 -3.36
N ILE A 373 -25.36 -16.48 -3.43
CA ILE A 373 -25.74 -15.19 -2.84
C ILE A 373 -27.05 -14.61 -3.45
N PRO A 374 -27.36 -14.77 -4.75
CA PRO A 374 -28.59 -14.25 -5.33
C PRO A 374 -29.85 -15.02 -4.92
N THR A 375 -29.74 -16.27 -4.45
CA THR A 375 -30.92 -17.14 -4.28
C THR A 375 -31.77 -16.80 -3.06
N ASN A 376 -31.23 -16.04 -2.10
CA ASN A 376 -31.96 -15.62 -0.89
C ASN A 376 -32.61 -14.23 -1.00
N ASN A 377 -32.36 -13.48 -2.07
CA ASN A 377 -33.03 -12.21 -2.38
C ASN A 377 -33.81 -12.38 -3.69
N VAL A 378 -35.07 -12.77 -3.58
CA VAL A 378 -35.96 -13.12 -4.69
C VAL A 378 -36.27 -11.96 -5.65
N ASP A 379 -35.87 -10.72 -5.36
CA ASP A 379 -36.46 -9.53 -6.01
C ASP A 379 -35.57 -8.66 -6.90
N GLN A 380 -34.29 -8.94 -7.16
CA GLN A 380 -33.52 -8.10 -8.10
C GLN A 380 -32.61 -8.90 -9.06
N ILE A 381 -33.16 -9.21 -10.23
CA ILE A 381 -32.37 -9.69 -11.38
C ILE A 381 -31.55 -8.49 -11.89
N HIS A 382 -30.24 -8.51 -11.67
CA HIS A 382 -29.30 -7.49 -12.14
C HIS A 382 -28.62 -7.84 -13.47
N TYR A 383 -29.02 -8.95 -14.10
CA TYR A 383 -28.48 -9.42 -15.38
C TYR A 383 -29.60 -9.85 -16.31
N PHE A 384 -29.70 -9.19 -17.47
CA PHE A 384 -30.73 -9.43 -18.45
C PHE A 384 -30.18 -10.25 -19.62
N TRP A 385 -30.73 -11.44 -19.83
CA TRP A 385 -30.37 -12.34 -20.92
C TRP A 385 -31.55 -13.27 -21.24
N PRO A 386 -31.77 -13.65 -22.51
CA PRO A 386 -31.02 -13.29 -23.73
C PRO A 386 -31.32 -11.87 -24.24
N SER A 387 -30.42 -11.26 -25.00
CA SER A 387 -30.60 -9.90 -25.57
C SER A 387 -31.73 -9.91 -26.60
N ASN A 388 -32.95 -9.59 -26.15
CA ASN A 388 -34.13 -9.42 -26.96
C ASN A 388 -34.81 -8.08 -26.64
N SER A 389 -35.88 -7.75 -27.37
CA SER A 389 -36.59 -6.49 -27.19
C SER A 389 -37.24 -6.35 -25.80
N ASN A 390 -37.67 -7.45 -25.18
CA ASN A 390 -38.27 -7.42 -23.84
C ASN A 390 -37.22 -7.16 -22.76
N THR A 391 -36.09 -7.89 -22.77
CA THR A 391 -35.00 -7.68 -21.81
C THR A 391 -34.38 -6.28 -21.95
N ARG A 392 -34.33 -5.73 -23.18
CA ARG A 392 -33.89 -4.36 -23.41
C ARG A 392 -34.86 -3.35 -22.79
N ARG A 393 -36.17 -3.56 -22.91
CA ARG A 393 -37.17 -2.70 -22.25
C ARG A 393 -37.02 -2.74 -20.73
N GLU A 394 -36.83 -3.92 -20.14
CA GLU A 394 -36.60 -4.07 -18.69
C GLU A 394 -35.34 -3.33 -18.23
N TYR A 395 -34.25 -3.43 -19.00
CA TYR A 395 -33.02 -2.67 -18.76
C TYR A 395 -33.24 -1.16 -18.78
N GLU A 396 -33.95 -0.64 -19.80
CA GLU A 396 -34.26 0.80 -19.91
C GLU A 396 -35.19 1.26 -18.78
N LEU A 397 -36.19 0.46 -18.42
CA LEU A 397 -37.08 0.75 -17.29
C LEU A 397 -36.29 0.87 -15.99
N MET A 398 -35.36 -0.05 -15.75
CA MET A 398 -34.49 0.00 -14.57
C MET A 398 -33.57 1.23 -14.58
N TRP A 399 -33.01 1.60 -15.74
CA TRP A 399 -32.23 2.83 -15.89
C TRP A 399 -33.06 4.07 -15.53
N HIS A 400 -34.26 4.21 -16.08
CA HIS A 400 -35.15 5.33 -15.79
C HIS A 400 -35.61 5.34 -14.33
N GLU A 401 -35.93 4.19 -13.75
CA GLU A 401 -36.35 4.10 -12.35
C GLU A 401 -35.24 4.54 -11.40
N ILE A 402 -34.02 4.06 -11.61
CA ILE A 402 -32.88 4.41 -10.74
C ILE A 402 -32.51 5.88 -10.92
N THR A 403 -32.43 6.39 -12.16
CA THR A 403 -32.09 7.80 -12.42
C THR A 403 -33.17 8.76 -11.94
N ALA A 404 -34.45 8.40 -12.03
CA ALA A 404 -35.54 9.19 -11.45
C ALA A 404 -35.47 9.23 -9.91
N LYS A 405 -35.09 8.13 -9.26
CA LYS A 405 -34.92 8.07 -7.79
C LYS A 405 -33.72 8.87 -7.31
N THR A 406 -32.60 8.86 -8.03
CA THR A 406 -31.42 9.67 -7.69
C THR A 406 -31.61 11.14 -8.01
N GLY A 407 -32.56 11.47 -8.90
CA GLY A 407 -32.79 12.82 -9.41
C GLY A 407 -31.63 13.35 -10.24
N GLY A 408 -31.81 14.50 -10.89
CA GLY A 408 -30.79 15.14 -11.72
C GLY A 408 -31.04 15.00 -13.23
N TYR A 409 -30.21 15.68 -14.02
CA TYR A 409 -30.25 15.60 -15.48
C TYR A 409 -29.22 14.58 -15.97
N ILE A 410 -29.59 13.78 -16.97
CA ILE A 410 -28.65 12.88 -17.63
C ILE A 410 -27.71 13.74 -18.49
N THR A 411 -26.42 13.71 -18.16
CA THR A 411 -25.39 14.47 -18.87
C THR A 411 -24.18 13.60 -19.17
N SER A 412 -23.45 13.94 -20.24
CA SER A 412 -22.08 13.45 -20.41
C SER A 412 -21.16 14.19 -19.44
N THR A 413 -20.34 13.46 -18.69
CA THR A 413 -19.43 14.00 -17.68
C THR A 413 -18.05 13.42 -17.87
N THR A 414 -17.03 14.27 -17.85
CA THR A 414 -15.63 13.82 -17.86
C THR A 414 -15.11 13.69 -16.44
N ILE A 415 -14.68 12.49 -16.06
CA ILE A 415 -14.05 12.24 -14.76
C ILE A 415 -12.53 12.29 -14.90
N SER A 416 -11.86 12.81 -13.88
CA SER A 416 -10.40 12.74 -13.78
C SER A 416 -9.98 11.34 -13.37
N VAL A 417 -8.96 10.82 -14.07
CA VAL A 417 -8.27 9.57 -13.77
C VAL A 417 -6.84 9.92 -13.31
N MET A 418 -6.17 8.97 -12.65
CA MET A 418 -4.80 9.17 -12.17
C MET A 418 -3.84 9.54 -13.31
N PHE A 419 -2.78 10.28 -12.96
CA PHE A 419 -1.73 10.76 -13.87
C PHE A 419 -2.22 11.69 -14.99
N GLY A 420 -3.26 12.47 -14.72
CA GLY A 420 -3.75 13.50 -15.66
C GLY A 420 -4.58 12.95 -16.82
N ARG A 421 -4.87 11.64 -16.83
CA ARG A 421 -5.85 11.07 -17.75
C ARG A 421 -7.25 11.56 -17.39
N SER A 422 -8.13 11.56 -18.38
CA SER A 422 -9.55 11.81 -18.18
C SER A 422 -10.36 10.77 -18.93
N LEU A 423 -11.50 10.40 -18.35
CA LEU A 423 -12.41 9.43 -18.93
C LEU A 423 -13.77 10.11 -19.11
N GLU A 424 -14.28 10.09 -20.34
CA GLU A 424 -15.63 10.55 -20.62
C GLU A 424 -16.64 9.47 -20.18
N VAL A 425 -17.70 9.90 -19.51
CA VAL A 425 -18.84 9.08 -19.14
C VAL A 425 -20.03 9.56 -19.97
N PRO A 426 -20.41 8.83 -21.04
CA PRO A 426 -21.38 9.32 -22.02
C PRO A 426 -22.73 9.69 -21.42
N GLU A 427 -23.21 8.86 -20.47
CA GLU A 427 -24.46 9.08 -19.77
C GLU A 427 -24.24 8.88 -18.28
N SER A 428 -24.44 9.95 -17.51
CA SER A 428 -24.28 9.95 -16.06
C SER A 428 -25.39 10.76 -15.39
N CYS A 429 -25.77 10.34 -14.19
CA CYS A 429 -26.75 11.04 -13.36
C CYS A 429 -26.51 10.71 -11.88
N ASN A 430 -26.15 11.71 -11.06
CA ASN A 430 -26.04 11.62 -9.60
C ASN A 430 -25.47 10.29 -9.05
N GLY A 431 -24.28 9.87 -9.51
CA GLY A 431 -23.63 8.64 -9.04
C GLY A 431 -24.05 7.36 -9.77
N VAL A 432 -24.86 7.48 -10.81
CA VAL A 432 -25.18 6.42 -11.77
C VAL A 432 -24.47 6.71 -13.10
N ALA A 433 -23.83 5.71 -13.69
CA ALA A 433 -23.22 5.81 -15.01
C ALA A 433 -23.73 4.70 -15.92
N ARG A 434 -23.79 4.98 -17.22
CA ARG A 434 -24.11 4.01 -18.27
C ARG A 434 -23.03 4.01 -19.33
N PHE A 435 -22.67 2.80 -19.76
CA PHE A 435 -21.70 2.57 -20.81
C PHE A 435 -22.12 1.41 -21.69
N ASP A 436 -21.67 1.44 -22.95
CA ASP A 436 -21.66 0.25 -23.78
C ASP A 436 -20.43 -0.62 -23.49
N PHE A 437 -20.59 -1.93 -23.66
CA PHE A 437 -19.50 -2.89 -23.47
C PHE A 437 -18.27 -2.54 -24.30
N GLU A 438 -18.44 -2.17 -25.57
CA GLU A 438 -17.33 -1.80 -26.46
C GLU A 438 -16.59 -0.54 -25.98
N TYR A 439 -17.30 0.41 -25.37
CA TYR A 439 -16.68 1.61 -24.80
C TYR A 439 -15.77 1.25 -23.62
N LEU A 440 -16.29 0.46 -22.68
CA LEU A 440 -15.55 0.09 -21.47
C LEU A 440 -14.52 -1.01 -21.67
N CYS A 441 -14.66 -1.87 -22.66
CA CYS A 441 -13.83 -3.08 -22.77
C CYS A 441 -13.13 -3.20 -24.13
N GLY A 442 -13.64 -2.54 -25.18
CA GLY A 442 -13.03 -2.56 -26.52
C GLY A 442 -11.96 -1.49 -26.73
N ARG A 443 -11.91 -0.47 -25.88
CA ARG A 443 -10.90 0.60 -25.89
C ARG A 443 -9.71 0.26 -24.98
N PRO A 444 -8.53 0.88 -25.17
CA PRO A 444 -7.37 0.73 -24.27
C PRO A 444 -7.59 1.50 -22.96
N VAL A 445 -8.58 1.05 -22.19
CA VAL A 445 -8.81 1.48 -20.81
C VAL A 445 -8.06 0.54 -19.86
N GLY A 446 -7.44 1.11 -18.83
CA GLY A 446 -6.66 0.38 -17.84
C GLY A 446 -7.38 0.26 -16.50
N ALA A 447 -6.75 -0.42 -15.53
CA ALA A 447 -7.29 -0.58 -14.19
C ALA A 447 -7.62 0.75 -13.49
N ALA A 448 -6.83 1.80 -13.73
CA ALA A 448 -7.07 3.14 -13.20
C ALA A 448 -8.40 3.75 -13.66
N ASP A 449 -8.81 3.49 -14.90
CA ASP A 449 -10.07 4.00 -15.46
C ASP A 449 -11.26 3.33 -14.75
N TYR A 450 -11.22 2.01 -14.55
CA TYR A 450 -12.27 1.30 -13.80
C TYR A 450 -12.34 1.69 -12.33
N ILE A 451 -11.19 1.93 -11.69
CA ILE A 451 -11.13 2.44 -10.31
C ILE A 451 -11.75 3.83 -10.23
N ALA A 452 -11.46 4.71 -11.20
CA ALA A 452 -12.07 6.04 -11.27
C ALA A 452 -13.59 5.96 -11.42
N ILE A 453 -14.11 5.07 -12.27
CA ILE A 453 -15.56 4.84 -12.38
C ILE A 453 -16.13 4.37 -11.03
N ALA A 454 -15.53 3.36 -10.40
CA ALA A 454 -16.01 2.79 -9.14
C ALA A 454 -15.99 3.80 -7.97
N ARG A 455 -15.07 4.78 -8.00
CA ARG A 455 -15.00 5.87 -7.01
C ARG A 455 -16.08 6.94 -7.22
N ASN A 456 -16.43 7.25 -8.46
CA ASN A 456 -17.38 8.31 -8.79
C ASN A 456 -18.84 7.82 -8.91
N TYR A 457 -19.05 6.53 -9.22
CA TYR A 457 -20.36 5.98 -9.50
C TYR A 457 -20.67 4.76 -8.64
N HIS A 458 -21.76 4.83 -7.88
CA HIS A 458 -22.24 3.74 -7.05
C HIS A 458 -23.00 2.67 -7.87
N THR A 459 -23.55 3.04 -9.02
CA THR A 459 -24.29 2.13 -9.91
C THR A 459 -23.77 2.31 -11.33
N VAL A 460 -23.41 1.21 -11.98
CA VAL A 460 -22.92 1.19 -13.36
C VAL A 460 -23.79 0.26 -14.20
N PHE A 461 -24.38 0.80 -15.25
CA PHE A 461 -25.14 0.07 -16.25
C PHE A 461 -24.23 -0.23 -17.44
N ILE A 462 -24.24 -1.48 -17.90
CA ILE A 462 -23.48 -1.92 -19.07
C ILE A 462 -24.42 -2.54 -20.10
N SER A 463 -24.52 -1.92 -21.26
CA SER A 463 -25.31 -2.40 -22.41
C SER A 463 -24.46 -3.14 -23.43
N GLU A 464 -25.12 -3.86 -24.35
CA GLU A 464 -24.52 -4.51 -25.52
C GLU A 464 -23.37 -5.50 -25.20
N ILE A 465 -23.48 -6.25 -24.09
CA ILE A 465 -22.50 -7.28 -23.75
C ILE A 465 -22.56 -8.41 -24.80
N PRO A 466 -21.49 -8.65 -25.58
CA PRO A 466 -21.51 -9.66 -26.63
C PRO A 466 -21.46 -11.07 -26.03
N VAL A 467 -21.92 -12.06 -26.81
CA VAL A 467 -21.67 -13.47 -26.48
C VAL A 467 -20.16 -13.71 -26.52
N MET A 468 -19.60 -14.07 -25.37
CA MET A 468 -18.16 -14.20 -25.17
C MET A 468 -17.61 -15.44 -25.90
N SER A 469 -17.08 -15.25 -27.11
CA SER A 469 -16.29 -16.27 -27.82
C SER A 469 -14.81 -16.22 -27.41
N MET A 470 -14.04 -17.28 -27.70
CA MET A 470 -12.59 -17.29 -27.43
C MET A 470 -11.85 -16.13 -28.14
N LYS A 471 -12.27 -15.75 -29.36
CA LYS A 471 -11.66 -14.63 -30.10
C LYS A 471 -11.88 -13.27 -29.44
N ILE A 472 -13.06 -13.05 -28.83
CA ILE A 472 -13.37 -11.81 -28.10
C ILE A 472 -12.59 -11.76 -26.78
N ARG A 473 -12.40 -12.91 -26.12
CA ARG A 473 -11.58 -13.02 -24.90
C ARG A 473 -10.12 -12.60 -25.14
N ASP A 474 -9.55 -12.98 -26.26
CA ASP A 474 -8.14 -12.68 -26.57
C ASP A 474 -7.97 -11.19 -26.93
N LYS A 475 -8.94 -10.57 -27.63
CA LYS A 475 -8.99 -9.10 -27.84
C LYS A 475 -9.05 -8.31 -26.53
N LEU A 476 -9.89 -8.73 -25.57
CA LEU A 476 -10.00 -8.08 -24.25
C LEU A 476 -8.71 -8.20 -23.43
N THR A 477 -7.99 -9.32 -23.61
CA THR A 477 -6.69 -9.53 -22.96
C THR A 477 -5.63 -8.61 -23.57
N ALA A 478 -5.56 -8.53 -24.89
CA ALA A 478 -4.66 -7.63 -25.61
C ALA A 478 -4.96 -6.15 -25.34
N ALA A 479 -6.22 -5.75 -25.18
CA ALA A 479 -6.60 -4.38 -24.83
C ALA A 479 -6.17 -3.99 -23.41
N ALA A 480 -6.31 -4.91 -22.44
CA ALA A 480 -5.86 -4.72 -21.06
C ALA A 480 -4.33 -4.64 -20.96
N GLU A 481 -3.60 -5.46 -21.73
CA GLU A 481 -2.13 -5.45 -21.82
C GLU A 481 -1.62 -4.21 -22.57
N ALA A 482 -2.29 -3.80 -23.66
CA ALA A 482 -1.94 -2.60 -24.43
C ALA A 482 -2.11 -1.29 -23.62
N GLY A 483 -3.10 -1.25 -22.73
CA GLY A 483 -3.28 -0.17 -21.76
C GLY A 483 -2.12 -0.03 -20.76
N ALA A 484 -1.38 -1.11 -20.48
CA ALA A 484 -0.17 -1.11 -19.65
C ALA A 484 1.11 -0.75 -20.43
N SER A 485 1.12 -0.86 -21.76
CA SER A 485 2.25 -0.42 -22.59
C SER A 485 2.25 1.08 -22.94
N ASN A 486 1.11 1.76 -22.84
CA ASN A 486 1.01 3.21 -23.09
C ASN A 486 1.58 4.10 -21.96
N TRP A 487 2.25 3.50 -20.97
CA TRP A 487 3.05 4.20 -19.95
C TRP A 487 4.48 4.50 -20.40
N ARG A 488 4.81 4.20 -21.67
CA ARG A 488 6.02 4.67 -22.33
C ARG A 488 5.70 5.88 -23.19
N HIS A 489 5.55 7.07 -22.58
CA HIS A 489 5.94 8.35 -23.18
C HIS A 489 5.97 9.46 -22.12
#